data_AF-K4LFF3-F1
#
_entry.id   AF-K4LFF3-F1
#
_cell.length_a   1.000
_cell.length_b   1.000
_cell.length_c   1.000
_cell.angle_alpha   90.00
_cell.angle_beta   90.00
_cell.angle_gamma   90.00
#
_symmetry.space_group_name_H-M   'P 1'
#
loop_
_entity.id
_entity.type
_entity.pdbx_description
1 polymer ?
#
loop_
_entity_poly.entity_id
_entity_poly.type
_entity_poly.pdbx_seq_one_letter_code
_entity_poly.pdbx_strand_id
1 'polypeptide(L)'
;MYHLKDMFDVKEWKDDRIMHERVTDKVAKIFQSKYPVALVLSTEGCTVCNTCTYPDKPCRFPERMHPATESYGILVTESAKVCGIKYNNGPETLTYFSMIFY
;
A
#
# COMPACT_ATOMS: atom_id res chain seq x y z
N MET A 1 -2.71 5.68 9.94
CA MET A 1 -4.14 6.00 10.15
C MET A 1 -4.34 7.43 9.73
N TYR A 2 -5.37 7.68 8.93
CA TYR A 2 -5.74 8.99 8.42
C TYR A 2 -7.16 9.34 8.91
N HIS A 3 -7.44 10.63 9.07
CA HIS A 3 -8.74 11.12 9.54
C HIS A 3 -9.54 11.68 8.37
N LEU A 4 -10.73 11.10 8.21
CA LEU A 4 -11.80 11.41 7.28
C LEU A 4 -12.32 12.84 7.47
N LYS A 5 -12.44 13.67 6.43
CA LYS A 5 -13.42 14.79 6.47
C LYS A 5 -14.79 14.33 6.03
N ASP A 6 -14.82 13.45 5.03
CA ASP A 6 -16.02 12.79 4.53
C ASP A 6 -15.68 11.33 4.21
N MET A 7 -16.41 10.41 4.82
CA MET A 7 -16.23 8.97 4.58
C MET A 7 -16.57 8.53 3.16
N PHE A 8 -17.16 9.39 2.32
CA PHE A 8 -17.47 9.08 0.92
C PHE A 8 -16.58 9.83 -0.07
N ASP A 9 -15.59 10.60 0.38
CA ASP A 9 -14.63 11.27 -0.50
C ASP A 9 -13.51 10.33 -0.95
N VAL A 10 -13.74 9.68 -2.09
CA VAL A 10 -12.77 8.77 -2.74
C VAL A 10 -11.47 9.49 -3.15
N LYS A 11 -11.51 10.81 -3.37
CA LYS A 11 -10.29 11.57 -3.69
C LYS A 11 -9.40 11.67 -2.45
N GLU A 12 -9.97 11.95 -1.29
CA GLU A 12 -9.26 11.97 -0.01
C GLU A 12 -8.60 10.61 0.27
N TRP A 13 -9.32 9.50 0.02
CA TRP A 13 -8.76 8.14 0.15
C TRP A 13 -7.53 7.95 -0.74
N LYS A 14 -7.63 8.35 -2.01
CA LYS A 14 -6.53 8.23 -2.97
C LYS A 14 -5.33 9.08 -2.56
N ASP A 15 -5.55 10.31 -2.10
CA ASP A 15 -4.49 11.22 -1.68
C ASP A 15 -3.76 10.68 -0.44
N ASP A 16 -4.51 10.15 0.54
CA ASP A 16 -3.96 9.48 1.72
C ASP A 16 -3.20 8.20 1.35
N ARG A 17 -3.69 7.43 0.37
CA ARG A 17 -2.97 6.26 -0.14
C ARG A 17 -1.64 6.64 -0.76
N ILE A 18 -1.57 7.73 -1.53
CA ILE A 18 -0.29 8.22 -2.08
C ILE A 18 0.68 8.55 -0.96
N MET A 19 0.20 9.11 0.16
CA MET A 19 1.02 9.36 1.33
C MET A 19 1.48 8.06 2.01
N HIS A 20 0.63 7.05 2.09
CA HIS A 20 0.98 5.72 2.59
C HIS A 20 2.09 5.08 1.73
N GLU A 21 1.91 5.03 0.41
CA GLU A 21 2.89 4.46 -0.53
C GLU A 21 4.26 5.15 -0.43
N ARG A 22 4.29 6.47 -0.19
CA ARG A 22 5.57 7.18 0.05
C ARG A 22 6.29 6.71 1.31
N VAL A 23 5.56 6.31 2.34
CA VAL A 23 6.15 5.71 3.54
C VAL A 23 6.62 4.29 3.21
N THR A 24 5.80 3.50 2.52
CA THR A 24 6.14 2.14 2.08
C THR A 24 7.41 2.13 1.24
N ASP A 25 7.54 3.02 0.26
CA ASP A 25 8.76 3.19 -0.57
C ASP A 25 10.02 3.47 0.28
N LYS A 26 9.90 4.27 1.33
CA LYS A 26 11.03 4.59 2.21
C LYS A 26 11.43 3.39 3.06
N VAL A 27 10.45 2.69 3.64
CA VAL A 27 10.71 1.50 4.47
C VAL A 27 11.23 0.35 3.60
N ALA A 28 10.64 0.12 2.43
CA ALA A 28 11.08 -0.86 1.44
C ALA A 28 12.58 -0.71 1.12
N LYS A 29 13.04 0.51 0.83
CA LYS A 29 14.46 0.79 0.54
C LYS A 29 15.38 0.41 1.70
N ILE A 30 14.95 0.60 2.95
CA ILE A 30 15.74 0.21 4.12
C ILE A 30 15.91 -1.32 4.14
N PHE A 31 14.82 -2.07 3.99
CA PHE A 31 14.87 -3.53 3.98
C PHE A 31 15.64 -4.08 2.78
N GLN A 32 15.36 -3.58 1.58
CA GLN A 32 16.01 -4.01 0.35
C GLN A 32 17.52 -3.73 0.32
N SER A 33 17.99 -2.70 1.05
CA SER A 33 19.44 -2.45 1.20
C SER A 33 20.17 -3.59 1.91
N LYS A 34 19.47 -4.35 2.76
CA LYS A 34 20.02 -5.47 3.54
C LYS A 34 19.58 -6.83 3.00
N TYR A 35 18.37 -6.91 2.45
CA TYR A 35 17.72 -8.10 1.91
C TYR A 35 17.23 -7.80 0.49
N PRO A 36 18.10 -7.91 -0.53
CA PRO A 36 17.76 -7.49 -1.90
C PRO A 36 16.54 -8.18 -2.52
N VAL A 37 16.13 -9.33 -1.99
CA VAL A 37 14.98 -10.13 -2.44
C VAL A 37 13.73 -9.91 -1.60
N ALA A 38 13.71 -8.89 -0.72
CA ALA A 38 12.55 -8.61 0.13
C ALA A 38 11.31 -8.31 -0.73
N LEU A 39 10.23 -9.05 -0.46
CA LEU A 39 8.93 -8.84 -1.09
C LEU A 39 8.18 -7.76 -0.34
N VAL A 40 7.80 -6.71 -1.05
CA VAL A 40 7.02 -5.60 -0.52
C VAL A 40 5.62 -5.67 -1.11
N LEU A 41 4.62 -5.80 -0.24
CA LEU A 41 3.22 -5.76 -0.58
C LEU A 41 2.59 -4.52 0.06
N SER A 42 1.65 -3.89 -0.63
CA SER A 42 0.91 -2.73 -0.15
C SER A 42 -0.59 -2.91 -0.38
N THR A 43 -1.29 -1.80 -0.60
CA THR A 43 -2.74 -1.73 -0.70
C THR A 43 -3.18 -1.39 -2.12
N GLU A 44 -4.20 -2.11 -2.61
CA GLU A 44 -4.86 -1.86 -3.90
C GLU A 44 -3.88 -1.82 -5.12
N GLY A 45 -4.10 -0.90 -6.07
CA GLY A 45 -3.35 -0.79 -7.32
C GLY A 45 -2.33 0.34 -7.38
N CYS A 46 -1.63 0.41 -8.52
CA CYS A 46 -0.57 1.39 -8.78
C CYS A 46 -1.04 2.84 -8.74
N THR A 47 -0.29 3.70 -8.04
CA THR A 47 -0.53 5.17 -7.96
C THR A 47 0.62 6.00 -8.56
N VAL A 48 1.61 5.36 -9.17
CA VAL A 48 2.89 6.00 -9.54
C VAL A 48 2.75 7.01 -10.68
N CYS A 49 1.93 6.70 -11.69
CA CYS A 49 1.78 7.53 -12.89
C CYS A 49 0.39 8.17 -12.96
N ASN A 50 0.32 9.39 -13.50
CA ASN A 50 -0.96 10.01 -13.84
C ASN A 50 -1.67 9.25 -14.98
N THR A 51 -0.92 8.86 -16.02
CA THR A 51 -1.39 8.05 -17.14
C THR A 51 -0.45 6.86 -17.34
N CYS A 52 -1.02 5.64 -17.29
CA CYS A 52 -0.27 4.40 -17.47
C CYS A 52 0.05 4.17 -18.95
N THR A 53 1.20 3.57 -19.24
CA THR A 53 1.56 3.12 -20.60
C THR A 53 1.01 1.73 -20.93
N TYR A 54 0.64 0.95 -19.92
CA TYR A 54 0.05 -0.38 -20.12
C TYR A 54 -1.39 -0.26 -20.65
N PRO A 55 -1.84 -1.12 -21.58
CA PRO A 55 -1.13 -2.29 -22.14
C PRO A 55 -0.22 -1.97 -23.34
N ASP A 56 -0.28 -0.76 -23.90
CA ASP A 56 0.40 -0.42 -25.17
C ASP A 56 1.93 -0.47 -25.10
N LYS A 57 2.52 -0.09 -23.95
CA LYS A 57 3.96 -0.16 -23.68
C LYS A 57 4.24 -0.64 -22.25
N PRO A 58 5.42 -1.22 -21.98
CA PRO A 58 5.81 -1.63 -20.63
C PRO A 58 5.70 -0.50 -19.58
N CYS A 59 5.64 -0.90 -18.31
CA CYS A 59 5.65 0.05 -17.20
C CYS A 59 6.96 0.87 -17.20
N ARG A 60 6.85 2.18 -16.95
CA ARG A 60 8.03 3.07 -16.81
C ARG A 60 8.75 2.90 -15.48
N PHE A 61 8.08 2.31 -14.48
CA PHE A 61 8.57 2.20 -13.11
C PHE A 61 8.19 0.82 -12.50
N PRO A 62 8.61 -0.30 -13.10
CA PRO A 62 8.21 -1.64 -12.64
C PRO A 62 8.60 -1.88 -11.17
N GLU A 63 9.75 -1.37 -10.74
CA GLU A 63 10.27 -1.53 -9.37
C GLU A 63 9.59 -0.64 -8.30
N ARG A 64 8.65 0.24 -8.70
CA ARG A 64 7.99 1.18 -7.79
C ARG A 64 6.56 0.80 -7.45
N MET A 65 6.01 -0.19 -8.14
CA MET A 65 4.65 -0.66 -7.88
C MET A 65 4.72 -1.80 -6.87
N HIS A 66 4.06 -1.63 -5.72
CA HIS A 66 3.88 -2.69 -4.74
C HIS A 66 2.55 -3.39 -5.01
N PRO A 67 2.52 -4.72 -5.23
CA PRO A 67 1.27 -5.44 -5.40
C PRO A 67 0.37 -5.37 -4.17
N ALA A 68 -0.94 -5.48 -4.37
CA ALA A 68 -1.90 -5.60 -3.28
C ALA A 68 -1.60 -6.85 -2.44
N THR A 69 -1.68 -6.72 -1.12
CA THR A 69 -1.52 -7.85 -0.18
C THR A 69 -2.51 -8.98 -0.48
N GLU A 70 -3.75 -8.62 -0.82
CA GLU A 70 -4.82 -9.56 -1.16
C GLU A 70 -4.55 -10.32 -2.46
N SER A 71 -3.76 -9.76 -3.39
CA SER A 71 -3.41 -10.44 -4.64
C SER A 71 -2.51 -11.67 -4.43
N TYR A 72 -1.87 -11.76 -3.25
CA TYR A 72 -1.09 -12.92 -2.80
C TYR A 72 -1.90 -13.89 -1.93
N GLY A 73 -3.23 -13.70 -1.84
CA GLY A 73 -4.10 -14.54 -1.01
C GLY A 73 -3.99 -14.28 0.50
N ILE A 74 -3.40 -13.14 0.88
CA ILE A 74 -3.21 -12.78 2.29
C ILE A 74 -4.41 -11.97 2.77
N LEU A 75 -5.03 -12.45 3.85
CA LEU A 75 -6.16 -11.78 4.49
C LEU A 75 -5.66 -10.80 5.55
N VAL A 76 -5.58 -9.51 5.19
CA VAL A 76 -5.06 -8.44 6.04
C VAL A 76 -5.77 -8.35 7.40
N THR A 77 -7.07 -8.64 7.46
CA THR A 77 -7.84 -8.62 8.71
C THR A 77 -7.34 -9.64 9.73
N GLU A 78 -7.00 -10.85 9.29
CA GLU A 78 -6.43 -11.89 10.16
C GLU A 78 -4.98 -11.57 10.52
N SER A 79 -4.19 -11.07 9.56
CA SER A 79 -2.82 -10.63 9.83
C SER A 79 -2.78 -9.52 10.89
N ALA A 80 -3.65 -8.51 10.77
CA ALA A 80 -3.75 -7.42 11.75
C ALA A 80 -4.09 -7.96 13.14
N LYS A 81 -5.07 -8.88 13.22
CA LYS A 81 -5.46 -9.54 14.48
C LYS A 81 -4.31 -10.29 15.15
N VAL A 82 -3.58 -11.11 14.40
CA VAL A 82 -2.43 -11.88 14.92
C VAL A 82 -1.31 -10.95 15.41
N CYS A 83 -1.11 -9.82 14.73
CA CYS A 83 -0.13 -8.81 15.12
C CYS A 83 -0.60 -7.87 16.24
N GLY A 84 -1.83 -8.01 16.75
CA GLY A 84 -2.39 -7.09 17.74
C GLY A 84 -2.66 -5.68 17.21
N ILE A 85 -2.81 -5.53 15.89
CA ILE A 85 -3.08 -4.26 15.21
C ILE A 85 -4.58 -4.13 14.94
N LYS A 86 -5.13 -2.93 15.19
CA LYS A 86 -6.51 -2.62 14.84
C LYS A 86 -6.66 -2.48 13.32
N TYR A 87 -7.47 -3.33 12.72
CA TYR A 87 -7.85 -3.23 11.31
C TYR A 87 -8.71 -1.98 11.04
N ASN A 88 -9.70 -1.74 11.90
CA ASN A 88 -10.58 -0.57 11.85
C ASN A 88 -10.31 0.31 13.10
N ASN A 89 -10.08 1.60 12.90
CA ASN A 89 -9.74 2.56 13.96
C ASN A 89 -10.91 3.47 14.37
N GLY A 90 -12.13 3.16 13.94
CA GLY A 90 -13.36 3.88 14.29
C GLY A 90 -13.94 4.68 13.14
N PRO A 91 -15.07 5.38 13.36
CA PRO A 91 -15.72 6.22 12.37
C PRO A 91 -14.75 7.27 11.80
N GLU A 92 -14.93 7.61 10.52
CA GLU A 92 -14.14 8.66 9.85
C GLU A 92 -12.62 8.42 9.94
N THR A 93 -12.20 7.16 9.90
CA THR A 93 -10.77 6.80 9.82
C THR A 93 -10.51 5.88 8.65
N LEU A 94 -9.32 6.04 8.06
CA LEU A 94 -8.81 5.17 7.01
C LEU A 94 -7.45 4.58 7.41
N THR A 95 -7.30 3.29 7.21
CA THR A 95 -6.08 2.56 7.57
C THR A 95 -5.61 1.74 6.37
N TYR A 96 -4.40 2.05 5.91
CA TYR A 96 -3.71 1.30 4.88
C TYR A 96 -2.62 0.43 5.49
N PHE A 97 -2.44 -0.75 4.91
CA PHE A 97 -1.47 -1.74 5.34
C PHE A 97 -0.45 -1.99 4.25
N SER A 98 0.80 -2.13 4.68
CA SER A 98 1.89 -2.68 3.88
C SER A 98 2.55 -3.81 4.65
N MET A 99 3.07 -4.79 3.93
CA MET A 99 3.80 -5.93 4.47
C MET A 99 5.14 -6.05 3.78
N ILE A 100 6.19 -6.32 4.56
CA ILE A 100 7.52 -6.56 4.03
C ILE A 100 7.95 -7.93 4.53
N PHE A 101 8.24 -8.83 3.59
CA PHE A 101 8.82 -10.14 3.83
C PHE A 101 10.29 -10.08 3.44
N TYR A 102 11.21 -10.38 4.36
CA TYR A 102 12.65 -10.13 4.20
C TYR A 102 13.49 -11.23 4.84
#